data_AF-A0A7V4EH52-F1
#
_entry.id   AF-A0A7V4EH52-F1
#
_cell.length_a   1.000
_cell.length_b   1.000
_cell.length_c   1.000
_cell.angle_alpha   90.00
_cell.angle_beta   90.00
_cell.angle_gamma   90.00
#
_symmetry.space_group_name_H-M   'P 1'
#
loop_
_entity.id
_entity.type
_entity.pdbx_description
1 polymer ?
#
loop_
_entity_poly.entity_id
_entity_poly.type
_entity_poly.pdbx_seq_one_letter_code
_entity_poly.pdbx_strand_id
1 'polypeptide(L)'
;MGAALLDLEDPRRLISRLPHWILAPHEWYEVTGDVPNVVFACGAVERGDEIHLYYGAADTYICLAYAKTADLLDALLAHKVNSRIPAGVSY
;
A
#
# COMPACT_ATOMS: atom_id res chain seq x y z
N MET A 1 -2.62 -6.46 0.54
CA MET A 1 -2.54 -4.98 0.37
C MET A 1 -1.46 -4.64 -0.65
N GLY A 2 -1.69 -3.65 -1.52
CA GLY A 2 -0.70 -3.18 -2.50
C GLY A 2 -0.31 -1.72 -2.28
N ALA A 3 0.69 -1.22 -3.04
CA ALA A 3 1.12 0.16 -3.00
C ALA A 3 1.15 0.79 -4.40
N ALA A 4 0.85 2.09 -4.46
CA ALA A 4 0.90 2.91 -5.66
C ALA A 4 1.49 4.30 -5.34
N LEU A 5 2.25 4.84 -6.28
CA LEU A 5 2.74 6.21 -6.25
C LEU A 5 1.95 7.02 -7.27
N LEU A 6 1.35 8.12 -6.82
CA LEU A 6 0.59 9.04 -7.64
C LEU A 6 1.34 10.35 -7.77
N ASP A 7 0.99 11.13 -8.79
CA ASP A 7 1.56 12.45 -8.97
C ASP A 7 1.16 13.41 -7.83
N LEU A 8 2.12 14.25 -7.44
CA LEU A 8 1.97 15.15 -6.30
C LEU A 8 1.01 16.31 -6.60
N GLU A 9 0.95 16.77 -7.85
CA GLU A 9 0.10 17.89 -8.27
C GLU A 9 -1.24 17.40 -8.84
N ASP A 10 -1.24 16.29 -9.60
CA ASP A 10 -2.46 15.67 -10.12
C ASP A 10 -2.58 14.18 -9.71
N PRO A 11 -3.21 13.87 -8.55
CA PRO A 11 -3.28 12.51 -8.03
C PRO A 11 -4.09 11.54 -8.91
N ARG A 12 -4.76 12.01 -9.96
CA ARG A 12 -5.38 11.12 -10.97
C ARG A 12 -4.33 10.42 -11.83
N ARG A 13 -3.11 10.97 -11.86
CA ARG A 13 -1.99 10.44 -12.63
C ARG A 13 -1.20 9.44 -11.80
N LEU A 14 -1.33 8.16 -12.14
CA LEU A 14 -0.52 7.09 -11.58
C LEU A 14 0.92 7.17 -12.11
N ILE A 15 1.91 7.29 -11.21
CA ILE A 15 3.33 7.23 -11.54
C ILE A 15 3.83 5.79 -11.55
N SER A 16 3.47 5.02 -10.52
CA SER A 16 3.85 3.61 -10.41
C SER A 16 2.91 2.83 -9.51
N ARG A 17 2.92 1.50 -9.67
CA ARG A 17 2.19 0.56 -8.82
C ARG A 17 2.98 -0.73 -8.72
N LEU A 18 3.14 -1.26 -7.51
CA LEU A 18 3.84 -2.53 -7.34
C LEU A 18 3.04 -3.67 -7.99
N PRO A 19 3.71 -4.61 -8.71
CA PRO A 19 3.06 -5.80 -9.26
C PRO A 19 2.77 -6.85 -8.18
N HIS A 20 3.25 -6.65 -6.96
CA HIS A 20 3.15 -7.59 -5.84
C HIS A 20 2.54 -6.90 -4.61
N TRP A 21 2.10 -7.71 -3.65
CA TRP A 21 1.52 -7.23 -2.41
C TRP A 21 2.62 -6.76 -1.45
N ILE A 22 2.37 -5.69 -0.71
CA ILE A 22 3.27 -5.23 0.38
C ILE A 22 2.96 -5.89 1.71
N LEU A 23 1.74 -6.40 1.87
CA LEU A 23 1.28 -7.12 3.05
C LEU A 23 0.22 -8.15 2.64
N ALA A 24 0.36 -9.37 3.14
CA ALA A 24 -0.51 -10.51 2.88
C ALA A 24 -0.83 -11.19 4.22
N PRO A 25 -2.02 -11.78 4.41
CA PRO A 25 -2.31 -12.56 5.62
C PRO A 25 -1.43 -13.80 5.68
N HIS A 26 -0.52 -13.86 6.65
CA HIS A 26 0.37 -15.00 6.91
C HIS A 26 0.36 -15.39 8.39
N GLU A 27 0.30 -14.42 9.29
CA GLU A 27 0.35 -14.66 10.73
C GLU A 27 -0.98 -15.25 11.23
N TRP A 28 -0.92 -16.00 12.33
CA TRP A 28 -2.10 -16.72 12.85
C TRP A 28 -3.31 -15.81 13.09
N TYR A 29 -3.06 -14.58 13.53
CA TYR A 29 -4.07 -13.55 13.81
C TYR A 29 -4.60 -12.86 12.54
N GLU A 30 -3.98 -13.08 11.38
CA GLU A 30 -4.43 -12.58 10.07
C GLU A 30 -5.22 -13.64 9.31
N VAL A 31 -4.90 -14.93 9.52
CA VAL A 31 -5.55 -16.06 8.86
C VAL A 31 -6.70 -16.66 9.67
N THR A 32 -6.80 -16.35 10.97
CA THR A 32 -7.85 -16.86 11.87
C THR A 32 -8.51 -15.72 12.64
N GLY A 33 -9.84 -15.63 12.55
CA GLY A 33 -10.68 -14.64 13.22
C GLY A 33 -12.12 -14.73 12.70
N ASP A 34 -12.90 -13.68 12.91
CA ASP A 34 -14.28 -13.56 12.44
C ASP A 34 -14.37 -13.66 10.91
N VAL A 35 -13.40 -13.09 10.19
CA VAL A 35 -13.23 -13.25 8.75
C VAL A 35 -11.79 -13.69 8.45
N PRO A 36 -11.54 -14.96 8.11
CA PRO A 36 -10.17 -15.47 7.93
C PRO A 36 -9.50 -14.92 6.68
N ASN A 37 -8.16 -14.84 6.72
CA ASN A 37 -7.30 -14.39 5.60
C ASN A 37 -7.53 -12.93 5.20
N VAL A 38 -7.64 -12.04 6.19
CA VAL A 38 -7.87 -10.61 5.96
C VAL A 38 -6.75 -9.79 6.58
N VAL A 39 -6.21 -8.87 5.78
CA VAL A 39 -5.43 -7.72 6.24
C VAL A 39 -5.96 -6.46 5.54
N PHE A 40 -6.29 -5.42 6.30
CA PHE A 40 -6.92 -4.21 5.76
C PHE A 40 -6.35 -2.93 6.37
N ALA A 41 -5.94 -1.96 5.55
CA ALA A 41 -5.34 -0.72 6.03
C ALA A 41 -6.36 0.15 6.78
N CYS A 42 -6.03 0.57 8.00
CA CYS A 42 -6.85 1.50 8.78
C CYS A 42 -6.23 2.91 8.84
N GLY A 43 -4.90 3.00 8.77
CA GLY A 43 -4.19 4.27 8.73
C GLY A 43 -2.68 4.08 8.77
N ALA A 44 -1.95 5.08 8.28
CA ALA A 44 -0.50 5.09 8.32
C ALA A 44 -0.01 6.38 8.98
N VAL A 45 1.06 6.27 9.78
CA VAL A 45 1.72 7.40 10.44
C VAL A 45 3.19 7.38 10.04
N GLU A 46 3.72 8.52 9.62
CA GLU A 46 5.15 8.68 9.40
C GLU A 46 5.85 8.91 10.75
N ARG A 47 6.90 8.12 11.03
CA ARG A 47 7.73 8.25 12.23
C ARG A 47 9.19 8.19 11.83
N GLY A 48 9.82 9.36 11.71
CA GLY A 48 11.20 9.44 11.25
C GLY A 48 11.32 9.00 9.80
N ASP A 49 12.15 8.00 9.51
CA ASP A 49 12.32 7.42 8.18
C ASP A 49 11.42 6.20 7.93
N GLU A 50 10.48 5.89 8.84
CA GLU A 50 9.56 4.77 8.73
C GLU A 50 8.10 5.18 8.52
N ILE A 51 7.37 4.34 7.79
CA ILE A 51 5.91 4.35 7.75
C ILE A 51 5.37 3.26 8.67
N HIS A 52 4.52 3.66 9.61
CA HIS A 52 3.87 2.79 10.58
C HIS A 52 2.42 2.59 10.15
N LEU A 53 2.10 1.40 9.64
CA LEU A 53 0.79 1.03 9.11
C LEU A 53 -0.01 0.25 10.15
N TYR A 54 -1.07 0.87 10.65
CA TYR A 54 -2.09 0.18 11.45
C TYR A 54 -3.08 -0.50 10.51
N TYR A 55 -3.29 -1.79 10.71
CA TYR A 55 -4.16 -2.60 9.87
C TYR A 55 -5.05 -3.52 10.72
N GLY A 56 -6.27 -3.77 10.23
CA GLY A 56 -7.15 -4.80 10.76
C GLY A 56 -6.72 -6.17 10.27
N ALA A 57 -6.75 -7.15 11.16
CA ALA A 57 -6.41 -8.54 10.88
C ALA A 57 -7.59 -9.46 11.24
N ALA A 58 -7.98 -10.29 10.27
CA ALA A 58 -9.08 -11.24 10.36
C ALA A 58 -10.44 -10.70 10.85
N ASP A 59 -10.71 -9.41 10.63
CA ASP A 59 -11.86 -8.66 11.21
C ASP A 59 -11.98 -8.81 12.74
N THR A 60 -10.87 -9.03 13.43
CA THR A 60 -10.85 -9.31 14.88
C THR A 60 -9.81 -8.49 15.63
N TYR A 61 -8.63 -8.29 15.03
CA TYR A 61 -7.49 -7.65 15.69
C TYR A 61 -7.08 -6.36 14.99
N ILE A 62 -6.45 -5.45 15.73
CA ILE A 62 -5.69 -4.33 15.17
C ILE A 62 -4.21 -4.62 15.38
N CYS A 63 -3.44 -4.54 14.30
CA CYS A 63 -2.03 -4.87 14.24
C CYS A 63 -1.23 -3.69 13.66
N LEU A 64 0.09 -3.75 13.83
CA LEU A 64 1.02 -2.74 13.32
C LEU A 64 2.09 -3.44 12.47
N ALA A 65 2.28 -2.94 11.25
CA ALA A 65 3.44 -3.25 10.42
C ALA A 65 4.22 -1.96 10.17
N TYR A 66 5.54 -2.05 9.98
CA TYR A 66 6.37 -0.89 9.65
C TYR A 66 7.41 -1.24 8.61
N ALA A 67 7.80 -0.24 7.83
CA ALA A 67 8.87 -0.34 6.84
C ALA A 67 9.53 1.03 6.68
N LYS A 68 10.77 1.06 6.18
CA LYS A 68 11.40 2.33 5.80
C LYS A 68 10.66 2.94 4.61
N THR A 69 10.39 4.24 4.70
CA THR A 69 9.74 5.00 3.62
C THR A 69 10.59 4.97 2.35
N ALA A 70 11.92 5.03 2.49
CA ALA A 70 12.86 4.94 1.37
C ALA A 70 12.74 3.61 0.62
N ASP A 71 12.71 2.47 1.33
CA ASP A 71 12.62 1.14 0.70
C ASP A 71 11.32 0.99 -0.11
N LEU A 72 10.20 1.49 0.43
CA LEU A 72 8.91 1.47 -0.27
C LEU A 72 8.93 2.37 -1.51
N LEU A 73 9.54 3.56 -1.41
CA LEU A 73 9.66 4.49 -2.52
C LEU A 73 10.58 3.95 -3.62
N ASP A 74 11.71 3.35 -3.26
CA ASP A 74 12.64 2.73 -4.20
C ASP A 74 11.96 1.58 -4.96
N ALA A 75 11.24 0.72 -4.24
CA ALA A 75 10.45 -0.35 -4.86
C ALA A 75 9.41 0.20 -5.84
N LEU A 76 8.71 1.28 -5.48
CA LEU A 76 7.72 1.93 -6.34
C LEU A 76 8.35 2.59 -7.57
N LEU A 77 9.48 3.29 -7.40
CA LEU A 77 10.17 3.98 -8.50
C LEU A 77 10.79 3.00 -9.49
N ALA A 78 11.11 1.78 -9.07
CA ALA A 78 11.56 0.70 -9.96
C ALA A 78 10.42 0.14 -10.86
N HIS A 79 9.15 0.42 -10.54
CA HIS A 79 7.97 -0.15 -11.23
C HIS A 79 7.06 0.93 -11.85
N LYS A 80 7.66 1.94 -12.51
CA LYS A 80 6.90 2.98 -13.20
C LYS A 80 5.96 2.41 -14.26
N VAL A 81 4.74 2.95 -14.32
CA VAL A 81 3.80 2.60 -15.39
C VAL A 81 4.17 3.38 -16.65
N ASN A 82 4.10 2.72 -17.81
CA ASN A 82 4.25 3.40 -19.09
C ASN A 82 3.02 4.30 -19.32
N SER A 83 3.18 5.61 -19.10
CA SER A 83 2.11 6.59 -19.27
C SER A 83 1.82 6.86 -20.75
N ARG A 84 1.11 5.95 -21.41
CA ARG A 84 0.33 6.30 -22.61
C ARG A 84 -1.07 6.75 -22.16
N ILE A 85 -1.15 7.97 -21.64
CA ILE A 85 -2.43 8.65 -21.51
C ILE A 85 -2.75 9.23 -22.89
N PRO A 86 -3.85 8.86 -23.56
CA PRO A 86 -4.28 9.55 -24.77
C PRO A 86 -4.51 11.02 -24.42
N ALA A 87 -3.83 11.94 -25.10
CA ALA A 87 -4.06 13.36 -24.94
C ALA A 87 -5.55 13.65 -25.26
N GLY A 88 -6.32 14.10 -24.27
CA GLY A 88 -7.64 14.70 -24.51
C GLY A 88 -8.85 14.10 -23.80
N VAL A 89 -8.72 13.23 -22.80
CA VAL A 89 -9.88 12.82 -21.99
C VAL A 89 -9.88 13.56 -20.65
N SER A 90 -10.55 14.72 -20.63
CA SER A 90 -11.00 15.40 -19.41
C SER A 90 -12.34 14.81 -18.96
N TYR A 91 -12.41 14.35 -17.70
CA TYR A 91 -13.68 14.19 -16.99
C TYR A 91 -14.13 15.54 -16.43
#